data_AF-A0AA87NNH1-F1
#
_entry.id   AF-A0AA87NNH1-F1
#
_cell.length_a   1.000
_cell.length_b   1.000
_cell.length_c   1.000
_cell.angle_alpha   90.00
_cell.angle_beta   90.00
_cell.angle_gamma   90.00
#
_symmetry.space_group_name_H-M   'P 1'
#
loop_
_entity.id
_entity.type
_entity.pdbx_description
1 polymer ?
#
loop_
_entity_poly.entity_id
_entity_poly.type
_entity_poly.pdbx_seq_one_letter_code
_entity_poly.pdbx_strand_id
1 'polypeptide(L)'
;MVLPIMSKKLSPDRLLYILNAGMMTFAMIMNIKVAIPYVSVIPYMNLIKAALNAFCVCLSIILIIHPEKKLLTYIVFFVEAGNAVLVGFMGIGTSLFCIGIIICFVNGEFAINRKKKVILLGAYWLLVTITIYPVLGFAFVIFEILGTLFGLTVCVVLYQKLEGKLSYLLLPDETITTAITLPPKGSTLKLSDYELSERQIAFILGSIKQGETYEALGNRYHVSTSVVKKDMAAACKYFGVANREALRILLLQYKLE
;
A
#
# COMPACT_ATOMS: atom_id res chain seq x y z
N MET A 1 8.55 -33.37 19.64
CA MET A 1 9.46 -32.34 19.11
C MET A 1 9.37 -32.41 17.59
N VAL A 2 8.49 -31.61 17.00
CA VAL A 2 8.24 -31.61 15.55
C VAL A 2 8.92 -30.38 14.99
N LEU A 3 10.00 -30.58 14.23
CA LEU A 3 10.52 -29.54 13.33
C LEU A 3 9.44 -29.24 12.29
N PRO A 4 9.03 -27.98 12.09
CA PRO A 4 8.28 -27.61 10.91
C PRO A 4 9.26 -27.08 9.86
N ILE A 5 9.79 -27.99 9.03
CA ILE A 5 10.40 -27.61 7.75
C ILE A 5 9.28 -27.64 6.70
N MET A 6 8.94 -26.43 6.20
CA MET A 6 8.24 -26.09 4.94
C MET A 6 6.79 -26.59 4.79
N SER A 7 5.78 -25.77 4.49
CA SER A 7 5.76 -24.73 3.45
C SER A 7 5.14 -23.41 3.93
N LYS A 8 5.95 -22.37 4.12
CA LYS A 8 5.42 -21.00 4.04
C LYS A 8 5.22 -20.70 2.55
N LYS A 9 3.97 -20.72 2.09
CA LYS A 9 3.55 -20.26 0.76
C LYS A 9 4.25 -18.93 0.42
N LEU A 10 4.58 -18.75 -0.86
CA LEU A 10 5.20 -17.53 -1.40
C LEU A 10 4.32 -16.30 -1.05
N SER A 11 4.67 -15.57 0.00
CA SER A 11 3.99 -14.33 0.37
C SER A 11 4.46 -13.19 -0.54
N PRO A 12 3.63 -12.15 -0.76
CA PRO A 12 3.99 -11.00 -1.58
C PRO A 12 5.35 -10.38 -1.19
N ASP A 13 5.61 -10.24 0.11
CA ASP A 13 6.88 -9.70 0.62
C ASP A 13 8.07 -10.59 0.27
N ARG A 14 7.93 -11.91 0.42
CA ARG A 14 8.99 -12.87 0.07
C ARG A 14 9.26 -12.88 -1.42
N LEU A 15 8.20 -12.80 -2.24
CA LEU A 15 8.34 -12.68 -3.69
C LEU A 15 9.07 -11.38 -4.06
N LEU A 16 8.72 -10.26 -3.44
CA LEU A 16 9.41 -8.98 -3.63
C LEU A 16 10.91 -9.10 -3.32
N TYR A 17 11.28 -9.69 -2.17
CA TYR A 17 12.68 -9.87 -1.79
C TYR A 17 13.43 -10.86 -2.69
N ILE A 18 12.78 -11.93 -3.17
CA ILE A 18 13.36 -12.88 -4.13
C ILE A 18 13.65 -12.18 -5.46
N LEU A 19 12.70 -11.42 -5.99
CA LEU A 19 12.88 -10.68 -7.23
C LEU A 19 13.94 -9.59 -7.09
N ASN A 20 13.98 -8.92 -5.93
CA ASN A 20 15.01 -7.94 -5.62
C ASN A 20 16.41 -8.56 -5.58
N ALA A 21 16.57 -9.70 -4.89
CA ALA A 21 17.83 -10.44 -4.85
C ALA A 21 18.28 -10.88 -6.26
N GLY A 22 17.34 -11.36 -7.08
CA GLY A 22 17.60 -11.72 -8.47
C GLY A 22 18.07 -10.53 -9.31
N MET A 23 17.39 -9.39 -9.20
CA MET A 23 17.74 -8.16 -9.89
C MET A 23 19.13 -7.65 -9.48
N MET A 24 19.44 -7.64 -8.18
CA MET A 24 20.75 -7.21 -7.66
C MET A 24 21.89 -8.15 -8.10
N THR A 25 21.64 -9.46 -8.12
CA THR A 25 22.61 -10.44 -8.61
C THR A 25 22.88 -10.25 -10.09
N PHE A 26 21.84 -10.02 -10.89
CA PHE A 26 21.99 -9.75 -12.32
C PHE A 26 22.74 -8.44 -12.57
N ALA A 27 22.41 -7.37 -11.83
CA ALA A 27 23.14 -6.10 -11.89
C ALA A 27 24.62 -6.27 -11.53
N MET A 28 24.94 -7.08 -10.51
CA MET A 28 26.32 -7.41 -10.14
C MET A 28 27.07 -8.08 -11.30
N ILE A 29 26.46 -9.08 -11.95
CA ILE A 29 27.05 -9.77 -13.11
C ILE A 29 27.28 -8.80 -14.27
N MET A 30 26.30 -7.94 -14.57
CA MET A 30 26.41 -6.91 -15.62
C MET A 30 27.56 -5.94 -15.36
N ASN A 31 27.76 -5.53 -14.10
CA ASN A 31 28.89 -4.67 -13.72
C ASN A 31 30.25 -5.32 -13.94
N ILE A 32 30.36 -6.63 -13.72
CA ILE A 32 31.62 -7.38 -13.89
C ILE A 32 31.88 -7.71 -15.37
N LYS A 33 30.85 -8.14 -16.10
CA LYS A 33 31.00 -8.74 -17.44
C LYS A 33 30.75 -7.77 -18.59
N VAL A 34 29.83 -6.83 -18.42
CA VAL A 34 29.36 -5.95 -19.50
C VAL A 34 29.92 -4.53 -19.35
N ALA A 35 30.53 -4.21 -18.21
CA ALA A 35 31.19 -2.94 -17.90
C ALA A 35 30.42 -1.76 -18.53
N ILE A 36 29.22 -1.46 -17.98
CA ILE A 36 28.50 -0.25 -18.37
C ILE A 36 29.52 0.89 -18.27
N PRO A 37 29.74 1.68 -19.35
CA PRO A 37 30.76 2.71 -19.41
C PRO A 37 30.32 3.92 -18.58
N TYR A 38 30.13 3.69 -17.29
CA TYR A 38 29.81 4.69 -16.29
C TYR A 38 31.11 5.04 -15.59
N VAL A 39 31.77 6.08 -16.08
CA VAL A 39 32.98 6.65 -15.47
C VAL A 39 32.52 7.55 -14.34
N SER A 40 32.34 7.00 -13.13
CA SER A 40 32.14 7.87 -11.96
C SER A 40 33.49 8.44 -11.52
N VAL A 41 33.44 9.63 -10.93
CA VAL A 41 34.61 10.42 -10.49
C VAL A 41 35.44 9.71 -9.40
N ILE A 42 34.96 8.61 -8.81
CA ILE A 42 35.64 7.89 -7.73
C ILE A 42 36.55 6.78 -8.32
N PRO A 43 37.89 6.82 -8.14
CA PRO A 43 38.84 5.98 -8.90
C PRO A 43 38.84 4.48 -8.55
N TYR A 44 38.14 4.05 -7.48
CA TYR A 44 38.24 2.69 -6.90
C TYR A 44 37.00 1.80 -7.16
N MET A 45 36.22 2.11 -8.19
CA MET A 45 34.83 1.63 -8.35
C MET A 45 34.63 0.12 -8.53
N ASN A 46 35.43 -0.63 -9.28
CA ASN A 46 35.01 -1.99 -9.65
C ASN A 46 34.88 -2.93 -8.44
N LEU A 47 35.83 -2.85 -7.50
CA LEU A 47 35.81 -3.63 -6.26
C LEU A 47 34.75 -3.12 -5.28
N ILE A 48 34.59 -1.81 -5.16
CA ILE A 48 33.57 -1.18 -4.30
C ILE A 48 32.15 -1.51 -4.81
N LYS A 49 31.91 -1.41 -6.12
CA LYS A 49 30.64 -1.79 -6.77
C LYS A 49 30.31 -3.25 -6.53
N ALA A 50 31.28 -4.15 -6.71
CA ALA A 50 31.10 -5.57 -6.46
C ALA A 50 30.81 -5.85 -4.98
N ALA A 51 31.52 -5.20 -4.05
CA ALA A 51 31.32 -5.35 -2.61
C ALA A 51 29.95 -4.80 -2.15
N LEU A 52 29.54 -3.62 -2.63
CA LEU A 52 28.22 -3.05 -2.33
C LEU A 52 27.09 -3.92 -2.90
N ASN A 53 27.21 -4.40 -4.14
CA ASN A 53 26.21 -5.30 -4.71
C ASN A 53 26.14 -6.62 -3.93
N ALA A 54 27.28 -7.21 -3.55
CA ALA A 54 27.31 -8.41 -2.73
C ALA A 54 26.67 -8.18 -1.35
N PHE A 55 26.92 -7.03 -0.73
CA PHE A 55 26.29 -6.64 0.52
C PHE A 55 24.77 -6.52 0.37
N CYS A 56 24.28 -5.88 -0.69
CA CYS A 56 22.85 -5.76 -1.00
C CYS A 56 22.20 -7.13 -1.22
N VAL A 57 22.86 -8.04 -1.96
CA VAL A 57 22.41 -9.43 -2.15
C VAL A 57 22.31 -10.15 -0.80
N CYS A 58 23.32 -10.02 0.07
CA CYS A 58 23.29 -10.62 1.41
C CYS A 58 22.12 -10.09 2.24
N LEU A 59 21.88 -8.78 2.25
CA LEU A 59 20.76 -8.19 2.99
C LEU A 59 19.41 -8.64 2.43
N SER A 60 19.27 -8.71 1.11
CA SER A 60 18.07 -9.23 0.44
C SER A 60 17.82 -10.70 0.79
N ILE A 61 18.87 -11.55 0.85
CA ILE A 61 18.75 -12.95 1.31
C ILE A 61 18.29 -13.02 2.77
N ILE A 62 18.81 -12.17 3.64
CA ILE A 62 18.38 -12.11 5.05
C ILE A 62 16.89 -11.76 5.15
N LEU A 63 16.39 -10.83 4.32
CA LEU A 63 14.98 -10.44 4.25
C LEU A 63 14.06 -11.53 3.68
N ILE A 64 14.54 -12.41 2.80
CA ILE A 64 13.77 -13.59 2.35
C ILE A 64 13.46 -14.51 3.54
N ILE A 65 14.43 -14.69 4.44
CA ILE A 65 14.29 -15.55 5.62
C ILE A 65 13.44 -14.84 6.69
N HIS A 66 13.72 -13.55 6.93
CA HIS A 66 13.10 -12.72 7.99
C HIS A 66 12.38 -11.48 7.41
N PRO A 67 11.26 -11.66 6.68
CA PRO A 67 10.54 -10.56 6.03
C PRO A 67 9.92 -9.56 7.01
N GLU A 68 9.74 -9.95 8.27
CA GLU A 68 9.15 -9.13 9.34
C GLU A 68 10.04 -7.96 9.81
N LYS A 69 11.33 -7.94 9.43
CA LYS A 69 12.29 -6.90 9.88
C LYS A 69 12.15 -5.60 9.07
N LYS A 70 11.14 -4.78 9.41
CA LYS A 70 10.82 -3.51 8.74
C LYS A 70 12.02 -2.57 8.56
N LEU A 71 12.84 -2.39 9.60
CA LEU A 71 14.02 -1.50 9.52
C LEU A 71 15.05 -2.00 8.50
N LEU A 72 15.22 -3.32 8.41
CA LEU A 72 16.11 -3.94 7.42
C LEU A 72 15.55 -3.75 6.01
N THR A 73 14.23 -3.85 5.82
CA THR A 73 13.56 -3.54 4.55
C THR A 73 13.88 -2.12 4.11
N TYR A 74 13.73 -1.12 4.99
CA TYR A 74 14.03 0.27 4.63
C TYR A 74 15.49 0.47 4.24
N ILE A 75 16.42 -0.08 5.02
CA ILE A 75 17.86 0.01 4.72
C ILE A 75 18.12 -0.59 3.34
N VAL A 76 17.57 -1.77 3.04
CA VAL A 76 17.76 -2.44 1.76
C VAL A 76 17.25 -1.57 0.61
N PHE A 77 16.00 -1.12 0.65
CA PHE A 77 15.45 -0.31 -0.44
C PHE A 77 16.19 1.02 -0.65
N PHE A 78 16.57 1.72 0.43
CA PHE A 78 17.24 3.01 0.29
C PHE A 78 18.72 2.89 -0.09
N VAL A 79 19.46 1.96 0.50
CA VAL A 79 20.88 1.71 0.17
C VAL A 79 21.00 1.16 -1.24
N GLU A 80 20.15 0.21 -1.62
CA GLU A 80 20.15 -0.34 -2.98
C GLU A 80 19.72 0.69 -4.02
N ALA A 81 18.76 1.56 -3.70
CA ALA A 81 18.39 2.64 -4.60
C ALA A 81 19.58 3.57 -4.91
N GLY A 82 20.29 4.03 -3.86
CA GLY A 82 21.45 4.88 -4.03
C GLY A 82 22.59 4.19 -4.78
N ASN A 83 22.88 2.94 -4.40
CA ASN A 83 23.89 2.13 -5.08
C ASN A 83 23.55 1.92 -6.56
N ALA A 84 22.32 1.58 -6.91
CA ALA A 84 21.90 1.38 -8.30
C ALA A 84 22.14 2.63 -9.15
N VAL A 85 21.81 3.83 -8.64
CA VAL A 85 22.11 5.09 -9.34
C VAL A 85 23.61 5.32 -9.50
N LEU A 86 24.40 5.15 -8.42
CA LEU A 86 25.85 5.33 -8.44
C LEU A 86 26.58 4.38 -9.40
N VAL A 87 25.97 3.23 -9.66
CA VAL A 87 26.51 2.21 -10.56
C VAL A 87 26.06 2.40 -12.01
N GLY A 88 25.10 3.30 -12.26
CA GLY A 88 24.62 3.69 -13.60
C GLY A 88 23.23 3.15 -13.94
N PHE A 89 22.56 2.43 -13.03
CA PHE A 89 21.20 1.92 -13.19
C PHE A 89 20.17 2.90 -12.59
N MET A 90 20.12 4.12 -13.13
CA MET A 90 19.28 5.22 -12.63
C MET A 90 17.80 4.84 -12.48
N GLY A 91 17.20 4.25 -13.52
CA GLY A 91 15.78 3.86 -13.49
C GLY A 91 15.45 2.82 -12.42
N ILE A 92 16.35 1.87 -12.18
CA ILE A 92 16.19 0.87 -11.10
C ILE A 92 16.30 1.57 -9.74
N GLY A 93 17.30 2.44 -9.58
CA GLY A 93 17.50 3.19 -8.35
C GLY A 93 16.31 4.09 -7.99
N THR A 94 15.83 4.90 -8.94
CA THR A 94 14.63 5.74 -8.76
C THR A 94 13.39 4.90 -8.42
N SER A 95 13.21 3.75 -9.07
CA SER A 95 12.08 2.86 -8.79
C SER A 95 12.14 2.30 -7.35
N LEU A 96 13.31 1.82 -6.92
CA LEU A 96 13.52 1.32 -5.55
C LEU A 96 13.33 2.42 -4.51
N PHE A 97 13.79 3.64 -4.78
CA PHE A 97 13.56 4.79 -3.90
C PHE A 97 12.07 5.10 -3.75
N CYS A 98 11.32 5.16 -4.85
CA CYS A 98 9.88 5.37 -4.83
C CYS A 98 9.15 4.27 -4.06
N ILE A 99 9.49 3.00 -4.32
CA ILE A 99 8.91 1.85 -3.62
C ILE A 99 9.24 1.90 -2.11
N GLY A 100 10.48 2.22 -1.73
CA GLY A 100 10.89 2.39 -0.34
C GLY A 100 10.08 3.46 0.39
N ILE A 101 9.79 4.59 -0.27
CA ILE A 101 8.92 5.65 0.27
C ILE A 101 7.49 5.12 0.48
N ILE A 102 6.93 4.38 -0.48
CA ILE A 102 5.58 3.79 -0.35
C ILE A 102 5.53 2.83 0.83
N ILE A 103 6.53 1.95 0.98
CA ILE A 103 6.55 0.98 2.09
C ILE A 103 6.60 1.71 3.43
N CYS A 104 7.42 2.77 3.55
CA CYS A 104 7.43 3.65 4.73
C CYS A 104 6.04 4.30 4.98
N PHE A 105 5.35 4.73 3.92
CA PHE A 105 4.02 5.31 4.02
C PHE A 105 2.97 4.29 4.49
N VAL A 106 2.92 3.12 3.86
CA VAL A 106 1.99 2.02 4.23
C VAL A 106 2.24 1.54 5.66
N ASN A 107 3.49 1.52 6.12
CA ASN A 107 3.83 1.16 7.49
C ASN A 107 3.57 2.27 8.53
N GLY A 108 3.05 3.43 8.12
CA GLY A 108 2.72 4.54 9.02
C GLY A 108 3.92 5.35 9.51
N GLU A 109 5.11 5.18 8.93
CA GLU A 109 6.32 5.87 9.39
C GLU A 109 6.22 7.39 9.26
N PHE A 110 5.41 7.89 8.33
CA PHE A 110 5.20 9.32 8.14
C PHE A 110 4.14 9.92 9.08
N ALA A 111 3.51 9.15 9.96
CA ALA A 111 2.52 9.66 10.92
C ALA A 111 3.16 10.62 11.95
N ILE A 112 4.41 10.34 12.36
CA ILE A 112 5.13 11.13 13.35
C ILE A 112 6.34 11.81 12.69
N ASN A 113 6.54 13.11 12.95
CA ASN A 113 7.68 13.88 12.44
C ASN A 113 7.81 13.88 10.90
N ARG A 114 6.69 13.84 10.17
CA ARG A 114 6.62 13.80 8.69
C ARG A 114 7.62 14.75 8.02
N LYS A 115 7.62 16.03 8.41
CA LYS A 115 8.47 17.07 7.81
C LYS A 115 9.96 16.71 7.91
N LYS A 116 10.43 16.26 9.07
CA LYS A 116 11.83 15.89 9.28
C LYS A 116 12.22 14.68 8.42
N LYS A 117 11.38 13.64 8.39
CA LYS A 117 11.64 12.42 7.59
C LYS A 117 11.67 12.72 6.09
N VAL A 118 10.76 13.56 5.59
CA VAL A 118 10.73 14.00 4.19
C VAL A 118 11.98 14.81 3.84
N ILE A 119 12.39 15.74 4.71
CA ILE A 119 13.62 16.53 4.49
C ILE A 119 14.85 15.62 4.45
N LEU A 120 14.95 14.66 5.37
CA LEU A 120 16.08 13.72 5.42
C LEU A 120 16.17 12.87 4.14
N LEU A 121 15.06 12.26 3.73
CA LEU A 121 14.99 11.43 2.52
C LEU A 121 15.20 12.27 1.25
N GLY A 122 14.68 13.48 1.22
CA GLY A 122 14.89 14.42 0.12
C GLY A 122 16.35 14.86 0.01
N ALA A 123 16.99 15.18 1.13
CA ALA A 123 18.42 15.53 1.17
C ALA A 123 19.29 14.36 0.74
N TYR A 124 18.98 13.14 1.22
CA TYR A 124 19.65 11.91 0.79
C TYR A 124 19.56 11.72 -0.73
N TRP A 125 18.35 11.80 -1.29
CA TRP A 125 18.16 11.58 -2.71
C TRP A 125 18.81 12.66 -3.57
N LEU A 126 18.71 13.93 -3.15
CA LEU A 126 19.36 15.05 -3.84
C LEU A 126 20.88 14.86 -3.89
N LEU A 127 21.51 14.42 -2.80
CA LEU A 127 22.94 14.11 -2.77
C LEU A 127 23.30 13.05 -3.80
N VAL A 128 22.53 11.96 -3.88
CA VAL A 128 22.71 10.89 -4.88
C VAL A 128 22.55 11.46 -6.29
N THR A 129 21.50 12.23 -6.56
CA THR A 129 21.25 12.79 -7.90
C THR A 129 22.33 13.78 -8.33
N ILE A 130 22.89 14.58 -7.42
CA ILE A 130 23.99 15.52 -7.76
C ILE A 130 25.25 14.78 -8.21
N THR A 131 25.51 13.57 -7.69
CA THR A 131 26.67 12.76 -8.16
C THR A 131 26.61 12.36 -9.63
N ILE A 132 25.43 12.48 -10.26
CA ILE A 132 25.22 12.23 -11.70
C ILE A 132 25.79 13.38 -12.55
N TYR A 133 25.78 14.61 -12.04
CA TYR A 133 26.19 15.82 -12.77
C TYR A 133 27.55 15.70 -13.48
N PRO A 134 28.65 15.30 -12.80
CA PRO A 134 29.96 15.24 -13.45
C PRO A 134 30.11 14.14 -14.51
N VAL A 135 29.21 13.15 -14.52
CA VAL A 135 29.29 11.98 -15.42
C VAL A 135 28.39 12.13 -16.64
N LEU A 136 27.14 12.55 -16.42
CA LEU A 136 26.11 12.61 -17.47
C LEU A 136 25.65 14.03 -17.80
N GLY A 137 26.11 15.03 -17.04
CA GLY A 137 25.78 16.44 -17.25
C GLY A 137 24.44 16.87 -16.63
N PHE A 138 24.18 18.18 -16.70
CA PHE A 138 23.05 18.83 -16.03
C PHE A 138 21.67 18.36 -16.52
N ALA A 139 21.54 18.05 -17.81
CA ALA A 139 20.28 17.60 -18.40
C ALA A 139 19.79 16.29 -17.75
N PHE A 140 20.70 15.36 -17.48
CA PHE A 140 20.38 14.09 -16.82
C PHE A 140 20.02 14.27 -15.35
N VAL A 141 20.62 15.25 -14.66
CA VAL A 141 20.22 15.63 -13.29
C VAL A 141 18.78 16.11 -13.25
N ILE A 142 18.40 17.02 -14.16
CA ILE A 142 17.02 17.50 -14.27
C ILE A 142 16.07 16.35 -14.61
N PHE A 143 16.46 15.50 -15.57
CA PHE A 143 15.66 14.35 -15.97
C PHE A 143 15.40 13.40 -14.80
N GLU A 144 16.41 13.11 -13.96
CA GLU A 144 16.26 12.24 -12.80
C GLU A 144 15.38 12.85 -11.71
N ILE A 145 15.48 14.17 -11.47
CA ILE A 145 14.58 14.89 -10.56
C ILE A 145 13.13 14.79 -11.05
N LEU A 146 12.89 15.08 -12.33
CA LEU A 146 11.57 14.98 -12.94
C LEU A 146 11.04 13.54 -12.93
N GLY A 147 11.88 12.56 -13.22
CA GLY A 147 11.56 11.13 -13.18
C GLY A 147 11.16 10.67 -11.78
N THR A 148 11.88 11.13 -10.75
CA THR A 148 11.55 10.85 -9.35
C THR A 148 10.20 11.46 -8.96
N LEU A 149 9.97 12.74 -9.31
CA LEU A 149 8.69 13.41 -9.04
C LEU A 149 7.52 12.73 -9.76
N PHE A 150 7.74 12.33 -11.01
CA PHE A 150 6.76 11.56 -11.78
C PHE A 150 6.46 10.22 -11.12
N GLY A 151 7.49 9.45 -10.74
CA GLY A 151 7.34 8.17 -10.06
C GLY A 151 6.52 8.28 -8.76
N LEU A 152 6.85 9.26 -7.91
CA LEU A 152 6.09 9.54 -6.69
C LEU A 152 4.64 9.93 -6.97
N THR A 153 4.40 10.75 -8.00
CA THR A 153 3.05 11.16 -8.40
C THR A 153 2.22 9.97 -8.88
N VAL A 154 2.81 9.08 -9.69
CA VAL A 154 2.16 7.83 -10.11
C VAL A 154 1.76 6.99 -8.90
N CYS A 155 2.64 6.87 -7.91
CA CYS A 155 2.36 6.12 -6.68
C CYS A 155 1.19 6.73 -5.89
N VAL A 156 1.12 8.06 -5.78
CA VAL A 156 0.00 8.76 -5.14
C VAL A 156 -1.31 8.54 -5.90
N VAL A 157 -1.29 8.64 -7.22
CA VAL A 157 -2.49 8.41 -8.05
C VAL A 157 -2.96 6.96 -7.93
N LEU A 158 -2.05 5.99 -7.93
CA LEU A 158 -2.38 4.58 -7.71
C LEU A 158 -2.98 4.36 -6.32
N TYR A 159 -2.39 4.97 -5.29
CA TYR A 159 -2.94 4.94 -3.93
C TYR A 159 -4.37 5.50 -3.91
N GLN A 160 -4.62 6.69 -4.44
CA GLN A 160 -5.96 7.30 -4.45
C GLN A 160 -6.99 6.45 -5.22
N LYS A 161 -6.59 5.85 -6.35
CA LYS A 161 -7.47 4.95 -7.11
C LYS A 161 -7.77 3.66 -6.35
N LEU A 162 -6.77 3.10 -5.67
CA LEU A 162 -6.92 1.89 -4.84
C LEU A 162 -7.76 2.19 -3.61
N GLU A 163 -7.51 3.31 -2.92
CA GLU A 163 -8.30 3.81 -1.79
C GLU A 163 -9.76 3.99 -2.20
N GLY A 164 -10.05 4.69 -3.30
CA GLY A 164 -11.42 4.84 -3.80
C GLY A 164 -12.11 3.51 -4.19
N LYS A 165 -11.34 2.49 -4.57
CA LYS A 165 -11.84 1.15 -4.91
C LYS A 165 -11.85 0.17 -3.76
N LEU A 166 -11.12 0.41 -2.66
CA LEU A 166 -11.01 -0.50 -1.53
C LEU A 166 -11.57 0.11 -0.24
N SER A 167 -11.97 1.38 -0.26
CA SER A 167 -12.64 2.08 0.84
C SER A 167 -13.92 1.39 1.30
N TYR A 168 -14.55 0.56 0.46
CA TYR A 168 -15.68 -0.27 0.87
C TYR A 168 -15.28 -1.48 1.75
N LEU A 169 -14.01 -1.89 1.74
CA LEU A 169 -13.45 -2.95 2.59
C LEU A 169 -12.81 -2.39 3.87
N LEU A 170 -12.39 -1.13 3.84
CA LEU A 170 -11.86 -0.44 5.01
C LEU A 170 -13.03 0.02 5.87
N LEU A 171 -13.01 -0.35 7.15
CA LEU A 171 -13.89 0.26 8.16
C LEU A 171 -13.63 1.77 8.11
N PRO A 172 -14.65 2.62 7.92
CA PRO A 172 -14.44 4.06 7.98
C PRO A 172 -13.79 4.42 9.33
N ASP A 173 -12.68 5.14 9.30
CA ASP A 173 -12.02 5.70 10.49
C ASP A 173 -12.80 6.87 11.12
N GLU A 174 -14.04 7.09 10.69
CA GLU A 174 -14.92 8.01 11.36
C GLU A 174 -15.60 7.27 12.50
N THR A 175 -15.22 7.67 13.72
CA THR A 175 -16.11 7.69 14.87
C THR A 175 -17.53 7.93 14.37
N ILE A 176 -18.32 6.87 14.41
CA ILE A 176 -19.70 6.85 13.98
C ILE A 176 -20.42 7.83 14.90
N THR A 177 -20.51 9.10 14.51
CA THR A 177 -21.51 10.02 15.04
C THR A 177 -22.84 9.55 14.46
N THR A 178 -23.37 8.47 15.02
CA THR A 178 -24.76 8.13 14.80
C THR A 178 -25.57 9.32 15.27
N ALA A 179 -26.30 9.96 14.36
CA ALA A 179 -27.27 11.00 14.71
C ALA A 179 -28.36 10.47 15.66
N ILE A 180 -28.49 9.15 15.72
CA ILE A 180 -29.41 8.38 16.56
C ILE A 180 -28.69 7.76 17.77
N THR A 181 -29.36 7.78 18.91
CA THR A 181 -28.96 7.03 20.11
C THR A 181 -29.14 5.53 19.86
N LEU A 182 -28.04 4.82 19.60
CA LEU A 182 -28.05 3.36 19.54
C LEU A 182 -27.93 2.77 20.96
N PRO A 183 -28.59 1.63 21.23
CA PRO A 183 -28.43 0.93 22.50
C PRO A 183 -27.02 0.33 22.64
N PRO A 184 -26.63 -0.13 23.85
CA PRO A 184 -25.31 -0.70 24.09
C PRO A 184 -25.08 -1.95 23.22
N LYS A 185 -23.86 -2.12 22.72
CA LYS A 185 -23.45 -3.25 21.88
C LYS A 185 -23.81 -4.58 22.55
N GLY A 186 -24.43 -5.50 21.81
CA GLY A 186 -24.91 -6.80 22.30
C GLY A 186 -26.37 -6.82 22.80
N SER A 187 -27.05 -5.68 22.86
CA SER A 187 -28.49 -5.62 23.16
C SER A 187 -29.35 -6.04 21.96
N THR A 188 -30.63 -6.29 22.22
CA THR A 188 -31.65 -6.38 21.17
C THR A 188 -31.86 -5.01 20.53
N LEU A 189 -31.90 -4.99 19.19
CA LEU A 189 -32.15 -3.79 18.39
C LEU A 189 -33.38 -4.07 17.54
N LYS A 190 -34.48 -3.41 17.90
CA LYS A 190 -35.74 -3.45 17.14
C LYS A 190 -35.69 -2.40 16.06
N LEU A 191 -35.63 -2.82 14.80
CA LEU A 191 -35.57 -1.90 13.67
C LEU A 191 -36.87 -1.09 13.50
N SER A 192 -37.97 -1.55 14.11
CA SER A 192 -39.26 -0.86 14.18
C SER A 192 -39.27 0.39 15.04
N ASP A 193 -38.34 0.50 15.99
CA ASP A 193 -38.30 1.61 16.95
C ASP A 193 -37.61 2.85 16.35
N TYR A 194 -37.16 2.74 15.10
CA TYR A 194 -36.51 3.80 14.32
C TYR A 194 -37.44 4.32 13.23
N GLU A 195 -37.20 5.54 12.74
CA GLU A 195 -37.95 6.17 11.64
C GLU A 195 -37.63 5.55 10.27
N LEU A 196 -37.67 4.22 10.18
CA LEU A 196 -37.47 3.45 8.97
C LEU A 196 -38.83 2.97 8.46
N SER A 197 -39.03 3.04 7.16
CA SER A 197 -40.20 2.40 6.54
C SER A 197 -40.11 0.88 6.63
N GLU A 198 -41.27 0.20 6.69
CA GLU A 198 -41.34 -1.27 6.67
C GLU A 198 -40.55 -1.89 5.49
N ARG A 199 -40.54 -1.17 4.36
CA ARG A 199 -39.79 -1.54 3.16
C ARG A 199 -38.28 -1.47 3.36
N GLN A 200 -37.78 -0.41 4.01
CA GLN A 200 -36.37 -0.29 4.35
C GLN A 200 -35.94 -1.37 5.35
N ILE A 201 -36.77 -1.65 6.36
CA ILE A 201 -36.53 -2.72 7.33
C ILE A 201 -36.42 -4.07 6.61
N ALA A 202 -37.34 -4.35 5.68
CA ALA A 202 -37.32 -5.57 4.87
C ALA A 202 -36.04 -5.69 4.01
N PHE A 203 -35.59 -4.61 3.37
CA PHE A 203 -34.34 -4.62 2.58
C PHE A 203 -33.09 -4.80 3.44
N ILE A 204 -33.06 -4.17 4.63
CA ILE A 204 -31.97 -4.33 5.60
C ILE A 204 -31.91 -5.78 6.07
N LEU A 205 -33.04 -6.36 6.49
CA LEU A 205 -33.11 -7.75 6.97
C LEU A 205 -32.77 -8.75 5.86
N GLY A 206 -33.31 -8.59 4.65
CA GLY A 206 -33.02 -9.46 3.51
C GLY A 206 -31.55 -9.38 3.07
N SER A 207 -30.97 -8.18 3.06
CA SER A 207 -29.56 -8.02 2.70
C SER A 207 -28.59 -8.52 3.78
N ILE A 208 -28.94 -8.42 5.06
CA ILE A 208 -28.03 -8.70 6.19
C ILE A 208 -28.18 -10.13 6.71
N LYS A 209 -29.42 -10.60 6.89
CA LYS A 209 -29.73 -11.92 7.46
C LYS A 209 -29.71 -13.02 6.39
N GLN A 210 -30.12 -12.70 5.17
CA GLN A 210 -30.24 -13.66 4.06
C GLN A 210 -29.16 -13.48 2.99
N GLY A 211 -28.35 -12.41 3.07
CA GLY A 211 -27.24 -12.17 2.13
C GLY A 211 -27.68 -11.89 0.70
N GLU A 212 -28.93 -11.47 0.50
CA GLU A 212 -29.53 -11.29 -0.83
C GLU A 212 -28.88 -10.11 -1.58
N THR A 213 -28.76 -10.25 -2.91
CA THR A 213 -28.31 -9.15 -3.78
C THR A 213 -29.43 -8.12 -3.96
N TYR A 214 -29.07 -6.88 -4.33
CA TYR A 214 -30.08 -5.84 -4.61
C TYR A 214 -31.01 -6.20 -5.77
N GLU A 215 -30.56 -7.07 -6.68
CA GLU A 215 -31.36 -7.61 -7.77
C GLU A 215 -32.38 -8.64 -7.27
N ALA A 216 -31.97 -9.55 -6.38
CA ALA A 216 -32.88 -10.49 -5.74
C ALA A 216 -33.94 -9.78 -4.88
N LEU A 217 -33.55 -8.77 -4.10
CA LEU A 217 -34.48 -7.93 -3.33
C LEU A 217 -35.44 -7.14 -4.23
N GLY A 218 -34.94 -6.61 -5.35
CA GLY A 218 -35.78 -5.91 -6.32
C GLY A 218 -36.86 -6.82 -6.91
N ASN A 219 -36.46 -8.04 -7.30
CA ASN A 219 -37.39 -9.03 -7.85
C ASN A 219 -38.42 -9.50 -6.80
N ARG A 220 -38.00 -9.71 -5.55
CA ARG A 220 -38.86 -10.20 -4.47
C ARG A 220 -39.92 -9.19 -4.02
N TYR A 221 -39.59 -7.90 -4.07
CA TYR A 221 -40.49 -6.82 -3.66
C TYR A 221 -41.08 -6.03 -4.85
N HIS A 222 -40.92 -6.53 -6.08
CA HIS A 222 -41.41 -5.92 -7.32
C HIS A 222 -40.99 -4.45 -7.50
N VAL A 223 -39.74 -4.13 -7.16
CA VAL A 223 -39.15 -2.79 -7.31
C VAL A 223 -37.86 -2.83 -8.13
N SER A 224 -37.55 -1.72 -8.81
CA SER A 224 -36.30 -1.64 -9.57
C SER A 224 -35.08 -1.64 -8.65
N THR A 225 -33.96 -2.17 -9.14
CA THR A 225 -32.68 -2.20 -8.40
C THR A 225 -32.20 -0.80 -7.99
N SER A 226 -32.55 0.23 -8.77
CA SER A 226 -32.29 1.63 -8.45
C SER A 226 -33.07 2.12 -7.23
N VAL A 227 -34.32 1.67 -7.06
CA VAL A 227 -35.15 1.99 -5.87
C VAL A 227 -34.58 1.31 -4.63
N VAL A 228 -34.19 0.03 -4.72
CA VAL A 228 -33.53 -0.69 -3.62
C VAL A 228 -32.25 0.02 -3.18
N LYS A 229 -31.42 0.48 -4.13
CA LYS A 229 -30.21 1.26 -3.83
C LYS A 229 -30.53 2.59 -3.15
N LYS A 230 -31.57 3.30 -3.61
CA LYS A 230 -32.00 4.58 -3.03
C LYS A 230 -32.48 4.40 -1.59
N ASP A 231 -33.30 3.39 -1.33
CA ASP A 231 -33.85 3.11 -0.01
C ASP A 231 -32.77 2.63 0.97
N MET A 232 -31.83 1.80 0.49
CA MET A 232 -30.65 1.39 1.26
C MET A 232 -29.69 2.55 1.54
N ALA A 233 -29.50 3.47 0.60
CA ALA A 233 -28.68 4.66 0.81
C ALA A 233 -29.32 5.60 1.86
N ALA A 234 -30.65 5.74 1.85
CA ALA A 234 -31.37 6.48 2.87
C ALA A 234 -31.22 5.83 4.26
N ALA A 235 -31.33 4.51 4.35
CA ALA A 235 -31.08 3.76 5.58
C ALA A 235 -29.63 3.93 6.06
N CYS A 236 -28.64 3.82 5.16
CA CYS A 236 -27.24 4.03 5.51
C CYS A 236 -27.00 5.44 6.06
N LYS A 237 -27.59 6.46 5.43
CA LYS A 237 -27.52 7.85 5.90
C LYS A 237 -28.17 8.02 7.29
N TYR A 238 -29.29 7.36 7.54
CA TYR A 238 -29.97 7.39 8.83
C TYR A 238 -29.12 6.80 9.96
N PHE A 239 -28.46 5.67 9.71
CA PHE A 239 -27.54 5.04 10.66
C PHE A 239 -26.14 5.67 10.71
N GLY A 240 -25.89 6.74 9.95
CA GLY A 240 -24.58 7.42 9.91
C GLY A 240 -23.47 6.55 9.33
N VAL A 241 -23.80 5.59 8.46
CA VAL A 241 -22.84 4.66 7.83
C VAL A 241 -22.70 4.94 6.34
N ALA A 242 -21.47 4.82 5.83
CA ALA A 242 -21.15 5.19 4.45
C ALA A 242 -21.65 4.18 3.40
N ASN A 243 -21.81 2.90 3.77
CA ASN A 243 -22.16 1.85 2.82
C ASN A 243 -22.90 0.67 3.48
N ARG A 244 -23.42 -0.22 2.65
CA ARG A 244 -24.18 -1.43 3.05
C ARG A 244 -23.39 -2.35 3.99
N GLU A 245 -22.09 -2.49 3.76
CA GLU A 245 -21.28 -3.41 4.56
C GLU A 245 -20.95 -2.82 5.93
N ALA A 246 -20.74 -1.51 6.01
CA ALA A 246 -20.66 -0.78 7.27
C ALA A 246 -21.98 -0.87 8.05
N LEU A 247 -23.13 -0.77 7.36
CA LEU A 247 -24.44 -1.01 7.96
C LEU A 247 -24.56 -2.46 8.48
N ARG A 248 -24.10 -3.44 7.69
CA ARG A 248 -24.07 -4.85 8.09
C ARG A 248 -23.21 -5.07 9.33
N ILE A 249 -22.00 -4.52 9.36
CA ILE A 249 -21.07 -4.63 10.49
C ILE A 249 -21.62 -3.95 11.74
N LEU A 250 -22.26 -2.78 11.59
CA LEU A 250 -22.93 -2.10 12.69
C LEU A 250 -24.06 -2.96 13.26
N LEU A 251 -24.92 -3.49 12.40
CA LEU A 251 -26.09 -4.27 12.82
C LEU A 251 -25.74 -5.68 13.31
N LEU A 252 -24.60 -6.25 12.89
CA LEU A 252 -24.06 -7.51 13.43
C LEU A 252 -23.61 -7.39 14.90
N GLN A 253 -23.43 -6.17 15.43
CA GLN A 253 -23.12 -5.95 16.84
C GLN A 253 -24.36 -6.07 17.75
N TYR A 254 -25.54 -6.29 17.16
CA TYR A 254 -26.83 -6.33 17.87
C TYR A 254 -27.62 -7.60 17.56
N LYS A 255 -28.53 -7.98 18.47
CA LYS A 255 -29.55 -9.01 18.18
C LYS A 255 -30.72 -8.34 17.47
N LEU A 256 -30.79 -8.51 16.15
CA LEU A 256 -31.84 -7.92 15.32
C LEU A 256 -33.19 -8.62 15.56
N GLU A 257 -34.18 -7.85 16.03
CA GLU A 257 -35.60 -8.25 16.16
C GLU A 257 -36.51 -7.40 15.28
#